data_AF-A0A1I8B9V8-F1
#
_entry.id   AF-A0A1I8B9V8-F1
#
_cell.length_a   1.000
_cell.length_b   1.000
_cell.length_c   1.000
_cell.angle_alpha   90.00
_cell.angle_beta   90.00
_cell.angle_gamma   90.00
#
_symmetry.space_group_name_H-M   'P 1'
#
loop_
_entity.id
_entity.type
_entity.pdbx_description
1 polymer ?
#
loop_
_entity_poly.entity_id
_entity_poly.type
_entity_poly.pdbx_seq_one_letter_code
_entity_poly.pdbx_strand_id
1 'polypeptide(L)'
;MDNKINLENILWNNNDIFGCGLVYPPTNNKISKEFPYVFFTQNGQKIGKAILLKENFDDFKPYIRVFRCSVETNFGNDLEAKPFVYDFTKHTHYVYDISKHKQTHYTDSDIYIF
;
A
#
# COMPACT_ATOMS: atom_id res chain seq x y z
N MET A 1 21.45 8.11 -0.24
CA MET A 1 20.65 8.60 -1.39
C MET A 1 19.27 8.86 -0.87
N ASP A 2 18.91 10.12 -0.72
CA ASP A 2 17.61 10.53 -0.20
C ASP A 2 16.53 10.13 -1.20
N ASN A 3 15.67 9.19 -0.82
CA ASN A 3 14.48 8.84 -1.58
C ASN A 3 13.46 9.97 -1.45
N LYS A 4 13.74 11.12 -2.07
CA LYS A 4 12.82 12.26 -2.09
C LYS A 4 11.66 11.92 -3.01
N ILE A 5 10.45 11.84 -2.47
CA ILE A 5 9.25 11.72 -3.28
C ILE A 5 9.15 13.00 -4.12
N ASN A 6 9.20 12.88 -5.44
CA ASN A 6 8.90 14.01 -6.30
C ASN A 6 7.37 14.18 -6.31
N LEU A 7 6.90 15.10 -5.47
CA LEU A 7 5.48 15.49 -5.33
C LEU A 7 5.15 16.71 -6.22
N GLU A 8 6.09 17.21 -7.03
CA GLU A 8 5.99 18.52 -7.71
C GLU A 8 4.85 18.60 -8.74
N ASN A 9 4.21 17.48 -9.07
CA ASN A 9 3.09 17.42 -10.02
C ASN A 9 1.76 16.94 -9.40
N ILE A 10 1.64 16.84 -8.08
CA ILE A 10 0.36 16.47 -7.46
C ILE A 10 -0.52 17.72 -7.36
N LEU A 11 -1.54 17.79 -8.20
CA LEU A 11 -2.60 18.78 -8.11
C LEU A 11 -3.67 18.25 -7.15
N TRP A 12 -4.06 19.07 -6.18
CA TRP A 12 -5.07 18.71 -5.18
C TRP A 12 -6.38 19.40 -5.51
N ASN A 13 -7.42 18.62 -5.75
CA ASN A 13 -8.76 19.11 -6.03
C ASN A 13 -9.74 18.68 -4.94
N ASN A 14 -10.87 19.41 -4.85
CA ASN A 14 -11.97 18.97 -4.02
C ASN A 14 -12.44 17.59 -4.48
N ASN A 15 -12.69 16.70 -3.52
CA ASN A 15 -13.11 15.31 -3.71
C ASN A 15 -12.04 14.36 -4.26
N ASP A 16 -10.78 14.78 -4.38
CA ASP A 16 -9.69 13.83 -4.65
C ASP A 16 -9.56 12.83 -3.49
N ILE A 17 -9.42 11.56 -3.85
CA ILE A 17 -9.24 10.46 -2.91
C ILE A 17 -7.77 10.05 -2.94
N PHE A 18 -7.08 10.28 -1.83
CA PHE A 18 -5.71 9.84 -1.64
C PHE A 18 -5.69 8.52 -0.87
N GLY A 19 -4.72 7.67 -1.21
CA GLY A 19 -4.49 6.40 -0.52
C GLY A 19 -3.01 6.24 -0.20
N CYS A 20 -2.72 5.57 0.91
CA CYS A 20 -1.37 5.18 1.31
C CYS A 20 -1.34 3.66 1.51
N GLY A 21 -0.42 2.97 0.84
CA GLY A 21 -0.26 1.54 0.95
C GLY A 21 1.14 1.17 1.45
N LEU A 22 1.21 0.28 2.45
CA LEU A 22 2.43 -0.37 2.92
C LEU A 22 2.37 -1.85 2.56
N VAL A 23 3.39 -2.33 1.86
CA VAL A 23 3.49 -3.73 1.41
C VAL A 23 4.68 -4.38 2.07
N TYR A 24 4.42 -5.47 2.79
CA TYR A 24 5.46 -6.39 3.25
C TYR A 24 5.62 -7.53 2.23
N PRO A 25 6.85 -7.83 1.78
CA PRO A 25 7.08 -8.98 0.91
C PRO A 25 6.88 -10.30 1.67
N PRO A 26 6.53 -11.40 0.98
CA PRO A 26 6.30 -12.69 1.60
C PRO A 26 7.51 -13.19 2.41
N THR A 27 7.30 -13.52 3.69
CA THR A 27 8.38 -13.97 4.59
C THR A 27 8.89 -15.38 4.26
N ASN A 28 8.07 -16.19 3.56
CA ASN A 28 8.27 -17.62 3.41
C ASN A 28 9.23 -18.04 2.28
N ASN A 29 9.71 -17.09 1.47
CA ASN A 29 10.76 -17.36 0.49
C ASN A 29 12.10 -16.88 1.03
N LYS A 30 13.02 -17.81 1.31
CA LYS A 30 14.46 -17.60 1.64
C LYS A 30 15.25 -16.77 0.60
N ILE A 31 14.57 -16.14 -0.36
CA ILE A 31 15.09 -15.53 -1.58
C ILE A 31 14.61 -14.09 -1.77
N SER A 32 13.54 -13.61 -1.10
CA SER A 32 13.10 -12.23 -1.35
C SER A 32 14.09 -11.23 -0.75
N LYS A 33 14.99 -10.73 -1.59
CA LYS A 33 15.79 -9.51 -1.36
C LYS A 33 14.92 -8.24 -1.41
N GLU A 34 13.59 -8.42 -1.43
CA GLU A 34 12.63 -7.35 -1.53
C GLU A 34 12.48 -6.73 -0.14
N PHE A 35 12.53 -5.41 -0.10
CA PHE A 35 12.29 -4.64 1.11
C PHE A 35 10.81 -4.26 1.15
N PRO A 36 10.21 -4.11 2.35
CA PRO A 36 8.91 -3.46 2.46
C PRO A 36 8.92 -2.12 1.75
N TYR A 37 7.77 -1.71 1.23
CA TYR A 37 7.68 -0.43 0.54
C TYR A 37 6.36 0.29 0.78
N VAL A 38 6.44 1.62 0.74
CA VAL A 38 5.28 2.50 0.77
C VAL A 38 5.01 3.01 -0.64
N PHE A 39 3.73 3.05 -1.03
CA PHE A 39 3.28 3.70 -2.24
C PHE A 39 2.08 4.60 -1.95
N PHE A 40 1.86 5.59 -2.81
CA PHE A 40 0.75 6.51 -2.71
C PHE A 40 -0.13 6.40 -3.93
N THR A 41 -1.41 6.70 -3.77
CA THR A 41 -2.36 6.79 -4.87
C THR A 41 -3.17 8.08 -4.82
N GLN A 42 -3.57 8.57 -5.98
CA GLN A 42 -4.60 9.60 -6.16
C GLN A 42 -5.67 9.04 -7.07
N ASN A 43 -6.93 9.05 -6.63
CA ASN A 43 -8.09 8.55 -7.37
C ASN A 43 -7.89 7.10 -7.89
N GLY A 44 -7.30 6.24 -7.05
CA GLY A 44 -7.05 4.83 -7.37
C GLY A 44 -5.84 4.56 -8.28
N GLN A 45 -5.09 5.59 -8.69
CA GLN A 45 -3.90 5.44 -9.52
C GLN A 45 -2.64 5.72 -8.69
N LYS A 46 -1.60 4.89 -8.86
CA LYS A 46 -0.31 5.10 -8.18
C LYS A 46 0.33 6.41 -8.63
N ILE A 47 0.84 7.16 -7.67
CA ILE A 47 1.55 8.42 -7.90
C ILE A 47 2.98 8.33 -7.36
N GLY A 48 3.93 8.90 -8.10
CA GLY A 48 5.34 8.88 -7.74
C GLY A 48 5.96 7.47 -7.76
N LYS A 49 7.18 7.37 -7.21
CA LYS A 49 7.89 6.10 -7.03
C LYS A 49 7.62 5.55 -5.63
N ALA A 50 7.54 4.23 -5.53
CA ALA A 50 7.48 3.56 -4.23
C ALA A 50 8.75 3.82 -3.42
N ILE A 51 8.59 3.91 -2.09
CA ILE A 51 9.69 4.15 -1.15
C ILE A 51 10.08 2.81 -0.54
N LEU A 52 11.28 2.34 -0.88
CA LEU A 52 11.84 1.12 -0.28
C LEU A 52 12.30 1.39 1.15
N LEU A 53 11.87 0.54 2.08
CA LEU A 53 12.16 0.58 3.51
C LEU A 53 13.33 -0.36 3.82
N LYS A 54 14.56 0.16 3.79
CA LYS A 54 15.78 -0.66 3.84
C LYS A 54 16.17 -1.12 5.24
N GLU A 55 15.76 -0.41 6.29
CA GLU A 55 16.17 -0.65 7.69
C GLU A 55 15.02 -0.27 8.66
N ASN A 56 14.91 -0.97 9.80
CA ASN A 56 14.00 -0.69 10.93
C ASN A 56 12.53 -0.38 10.56
N PHE A 57 11.82 -1.38 10.03
CA PHE A 57 10.43 -1.24 9.52
C PHE A 57 9.35 -1.88 10.41
N ASP A 58 9.61 -1.98 11.71
CA ASP A 58 8.81 -2.80 12.64
C ASP A 58 7.54 -2.10 13.16
N ASP A 59 7.44 -0.76 13.06
CA ASP A 59 6.30 -0.01 13.60
C ASP A 59 5.92 1.20 12.72
N PHE A 60 5.04 0.96 11.74
CA PHE A 60 4.41 2.02 10.96
C PHE A 60 3.00 2.30 11.44
N LYS A 61 2.70 3.59 11.55
CA LYS A 61 1.35 4.08 11.85
C LYS A 61 0.93 5.11 10.82
N PRO A 62 -0.35 5.09 10.39
CA PRO A 62 -0.86 6.12 9.50
C PRO A 62 -0.75 7.49 10.17
N TYR A 63 -0.29 8.48 9.41
CA TYR A 63 -0.17 9.86 9.86
C TYR A 63 -0.63 10.81 8.77
N ILE A 64 -1.53 11.73 9.13
CA ILE A 64 -1.96 12.82 8.26
C ILE A 64 -1.79 14.15 8.98
N ARG A 65 -1.45 15.19 8.21
CA ARG A 65 -1.45 16.57 8.67
C ARG A 65 -2.22 17.40 7.66
N VAL A 66 -3.26 18.09 8.12
CA VAL A 66 -4.11 18.94 7.29
C VAL A 66 -4.00 20.39 7.76
N PHE A 67 -4.02 21.33 6.82
CA PHE A 67 -4.03 22.77 7.11
C PHE A 67 -5.23 23.41 6.43
N ARG A 68 -6.14 24.00 7.22
CA ARG A 68 -7.32 24.74 6.74
C ARG A 68 -8.26 23.93 5.82
N CYS A 69 -8.29 22.61 5.96
CA CYS A 69 -9.23 21.73 5.29
C CYS A 69 -9.74 20.64 6.24
N SER A 70 -10.82 19.97 5.84
CA SER A 70 -11.35 18.77 6.52
C SER A 70 -11.21 17.59 5.57
N VAL A 71 -10.93 16.41 6.13
CA VAL A 71 -10.80 15.17 5.38
C VAL A 71 -11.58 14.08 6.09
N GLU A 72 -12.05 13.10 5.32
CA GLU A 72 -12.65 11.88 5.82
C GLU A 72 -11.65 10.73 5.62
N THR A 73 -11.45 9.88 6.63
CA THR A 73 -10.57 8.72 6.51
C THR A 73 -11.36 7.47 6.17
N ASN A 74 -10.69 6.49 5.55
CA ASN A 74 -11.24 5.15 5.33
C ASN A 74 -10.20 4.11 5.70
N PHE A 75 -10.31 3.53 6.90
CA PHE A 75 -9.43 2.44 7.34
C PHE A 75 -9.96 1.04 7.00
N GLY A 76 -11.00 0.95 6.15
CA GLY A 76 -11.57 -0.34 5.72
C GLY A 76 -12.52 -0.99 6.72
N ASN A 77 -13.09 -0.23 7.66
CA ASN A 77 -14.06 -0.76 8.63
C ASN A 77 -15.37 -1.27 7.98
N ASP A 78 -15.72 -0.73 6.81
CA ASP A 78 -16.88 -1.13 6.01
C ASP A 78 -16.54 -1.04 4.52
N LEU A 79 -16.07 -2.15 3.96
CA LEU A 79 -15.69 -2.23 2.54
C LEU A 79 -16.88 -2.42 1.61
N GLU A 80 -18.07 -2.77 2.12
CA GLU A 80 -19.27 -2.89 1.30
C GLU A 80 -19.85 -1.50 1.00
N ALA A 81 -20.01 -0.66 2.04
CA ALA A 81 -20.50 0.70 1.87
C ALA A 81 -19.41 1.67 1.38
N LYS A 82 -18.16 1.45 1.79
CA LYS A 82 -17.04 2.36 1.50
C LYS A 82 -15.78 1.59 1.05
N PRO A 83 -15.78 1.02 -0.17
CA PRO A 83 -14.63 0.30 -0.69
C PRO A 83 -13.40 1.21 -0.86
N PHE A 84 -12.21 0.62 -0.83
CA PHE A 84 -11.01 1.32 -1.27
C PHE A 84 -11.10 1.64 -2.77
N VAL A 85 -10.67 2.84 -3.16
CA VAL A 85 -10.60 3.22 -4.59
C VAL A 85 -9.43 2.53 -5.29
N TYR A 86 -8.35 2.26 -4.56
CA TYR A 86 -7.24 1.48 -5.07
C TYR A 86 -7.55 -0.02 -5.04
N ASP A 87 -7.40 -0.67 -6.18
CA ASP A 87 -7.46 -2.12 -6.28
C ASP A 87 -6.19 -2.75 -5.69
N PHE A 88 -6.31 -3.21 -4.45
CA PHE A 88 -5.22 -3.81 -3.68
C PHE A 88 -4.95 -5.27 -4.01
N THR A 89 -5.83 -5.94 -4.78
CA THR A 89 -5.56 -7.31 -5.23
C THR A 89 -4.39 -7.37 -6.21
N LYS A 90 -3.99 -6.21 -6.77
CA LYS A 90 -2.74 -6.06 -7.55
C LYS A 90 -1.48 -6.40 -6.77
N HIS A 91 -1.55 -6.44 -5.44
CA HIS A 91 -0.43 -6.77 -4.56
C HIS A 91 -0.56 -8.15 -3.91
N THR A 92 -1.66 -8.86 -4.13
CA THR A 92 -1.80 -10.23 -3.64
C THR A 92 -1.05 -11.17 -4.58
N HIS A 93 0.01 -11.81 -4.08
CA HIS A 93 0.72 -12.86 -4.82
C HIS A 93 -0.03 -14.18 -4.68
N TYR A 94 -0.52 -14.73 -5.79
CA TYR A 94 -0.94 -16.13 -5.83
C TYR A 94 0.31 -17.02 -5.91
N VAL A 95 0.60 -17.80 -4.87
CA VAL A 95 1.60 -18.87 -4.95
C VAL A 95 0.89 -20.17 -5.32
N TYR A 96 1.16 -20.70 -6.51
CA TYR A 96 0.70 -22.03 -6.91
C TYR A 96 1.59 -23.09 -6.26
N ASP A 97 1.07 -23.82 -5.26
CA ASP A 97 1.79 -24.92 -4.63
C ASP A 97 1.72 -26.17 -5.52
N ILE A 98 2.79 -26.38 -6.30
CA ILE A 98 2.94 -27.50 -7.24
C ILE A 98 2.90 -28.85 -6.50
N SER A 99 3.27 -28.89 -5.22
CA SER A 99 3.32 -30.14 -4.43
C SER A 99 1.94 -30.64 -3.98
N LYS A 100 0.94 -29.75 -3.94
CA LYS A 100 -0.41 -30.04 -3.43
C LYS A 100 -1.51 -30.01 -4.49
N HIS A 101 -1.19 -29.65 -5.74
CA HIS A 101 -2.18 -29.38 -6.79
C HIS A 101 -3.36 -28.53 -6.31
N LYS A 102 -3.08 -27.57 -5.42
CA LYS A 102 -4.08 -26.71 -4.80
C LYS A 102 -3.61 -25.28 -4.87
N GLN A 103 -4.48 -24.40 -5.35
CA GLN A 103 -4.26 -22.97 -5.30
C GLN A 103 -4.50 -22.53 -3.86
N THR A 104 -3.42 -22.31 -3.12
CA THR A 104 -3.47 -21.82 -1.73
C THR A 104 -3.28 -20.31 -1.74
N HIS A 105 -4.26 -19.59 -1.19
CA HIS A 105 -4.11 -18.18 -0.86
C HIS A 105 -3.07 -18.10 0.27
N TYR A 106 -1.86 -17.65 -0.04
CA TYR A 106 -0.92 -17.21 0.98
C TYR A 106 -1.08 -15.70 1.12
N THR A 107 -1.60 -15.25 2.26
CA THR A 107 -1.61 -13.83 2.65
C THR A 107 -0.26 -13.45 3.26
N ASP A 108 0.85 -13.97 2.74
CA ASP A 108 2.16 -13.75 3.36
C ASP A 108 2.69 -12.32 3.12
N SER A 109 2.03 -11.58 2.23
CA SER A 109 2.17 -10.13 2.12
C SER A 109 1.08 -9.46 2.94
N ASP A 110 1.48 -8.87 4.06
CA ASP A 110 0.61 -7.93 4.74
C ASP A 110 0.59 -6.63 3.93
N ILE A 111 -0.62 -6.29 3.46
CA ILE A 111 -0.89 -5.04 2.76
C ILE A 111 -1.76 -4.21 3.70
N TYR A 112 -1.20 -3.11 4.20
CA TYR A 112 -1.96 -2.15 4.98
C TYR A 112 -2.30 -0.96 4.10
N ILE A 113 -3.59 -0.68 3.94
CA ILE A 113 -4.10 0.48 3.20
C ILE A 113 -4.83 1.38 4.19
N PHE A 114 -4.43 2.64 4.17
CA PHE A 114 -4.93 3.69 5.06
C PHE A 114 -5.48 4.87 4.25
#